data_AF-A0A1I6KQ86-F1
#
_entry.id   AF-A0A1I6KQ86-F1
#
_cell.length_a   1.000
_cell.length_b   1.000
_cell.length_c   1.000
_cell.angle_alpha   90.00
_cell.angle_beta   90.00
_cell.angle_gamma   90.00
#
_symmetry.space_group_name_H-M   'P 1'
#
loop_
_entity.id
_entity.type
_entity.pdbx_description
1 polymer ?
#
loop_
_entity_poly.entity_id
_entity_poly.type
_entity_poly.pdbx_seq_one_letter_code
_entity_poly.pdbx_strand_id
1 'polypeptide(L)'
;MGKIYGLHSLELRPGVAGDEFERFLASDAGRLPALPGWRIALLRGERGDHVGEYLALVEIDSVEARDRVSPNGGFDDTAEGRAWLAVAGPILERWLGYVVHLPGVDAPYTDYQEVVD
;
A
#
# COMPACT_ATOMS: atom_id res chain seq x y z
N MET A 1 6.34 -12.60 17.95
CA MET A 1 6.85 -11.47 17.16
C MET A 1 5.71 -10.50 16.95
N GLY A 2 5.95 -9.19 17.08
CA GLY A 2 4.94 -8.18 16.80
C GLY A 2 4.63 -8.08 15.32
N LYS A 3 3.54 -7.38 14.99
CA LYS A 3 3.13 -7.10 13.61
C LYS A 3 4.18 -6.31 12.84
N ILE A 4 4.05 -6.28 11.52
CA ILE A 4 4.81 -5.39 10.65
C ILE A 4 3.87 -4.35 10.06
N TYR A 5 4.35 -3.12 9.94
CA TYR A 5 3.62 -2.01 9.37
C TYR A 5 4.42 -1.35 8.25
N GLY A 6 3.85 -1.28 7.06
CA GLY A 6 4.31 -0.38 6.00
C GLY A 6 3.52 0.93 6.10
N LEU A 7 4.21 2.07 6.21
CA LEU A 7 3.57 3.39 6.22
C LEU A 7 4.10 4.19 5.04
N HIS A 8 3.22 4.55 4.13
CA HIS A 8 3.62 5.22 2.91
C HIS A 8 2.75 6.42 2.60
N SER A 9 3.35 7.61 2.65
CA SER A 9 2.70 8.85 2.25
C SER A 9 2.40 8.82 0.75
N LEU A 10 1.22 9.32 0.39
CA LEU A 10 0.74 9.37 -0.99
C LEU A 10 0.52 10.83 -1.38
N GLU A 11 1.32 11.29 -2.34
CA GLU A 11 1.13 12.60 -2.95
C GLU A 11 0.26 12.45 -4.20
N LEU A 12 -0.84 13.19 -4.28
CA LEU A 12 -1.70 13.19 -5.47
C LEU A 12 -1.06 14.01 -6.60
N ARG A 13 -1.28 13.58 -7.84
CA ARG A 13 -0.82 14.35 -9.01
C ARG A 13 -1.52 15.71 -9.06
N PRO A 14 -0.85 16.75 -9.61
CA PRO A 14 -1.47 18.04 -9.83
C PRO A 14 -2.78 17.92 -10.62
N GLY A 15 -3.86 18.49 -10.08
CA GLY A 15 -5.19 18.49 -10.70
C GLY A 15 -6.07 17.28 -10.37
N VAL A 16 -5.56 16.27 -9.67
CA VAL A 16 -6.37 15.17 -9.14
C VAL A 16 -7.15 15.66 -7.91
N ALA A 17 -8.47 15.56 -7.95
CA ALA A 17 -9.31 15.88 -6.80
C ALA A 17 -9.34 14.73 -5.80
N GLY A 18 -9.29 15.05 -4.50
CA GLY A 18 -9.25 14.03 -3.44
C GLY A 18 -10.48 13.09 -3.45
N ASP A 19 -11.66 13.62 -3.75
CA ASP A 19 -12.89 12.84 -3.84
C ASP A 19 -12.90 11.88 -5.05
N GLU A 20 -12.23 12.25 -6.14
CA GLU A 20 -12.01 11.37 -7.29
C GLU A 20 -11.09 10.20 -6.92
N PHE A 21 -10.00 10.50 -6.21
CA PHE A 21 -9.10 9.48 -5.70
C PHE A 21 -9.82 8.54 -4.73
N GLU A 22 -10.54 9.06 -3.74
CA GLU A 22 -11.34 8.25 -2.81
C GLU A 22 -12.37 7.36 -3.52
N ARG A 23 -13.01 7.85 -4.59
CA ARG A 23 -13.92 7.05 -5.43
C ARG A 23 -13.20 5.90 -6.13
N PHE A 24 -12.01 6.15 -6.70
CA PHE A 24 -11.18 5.10 -7.30
C PHE A 24 -10.79 4.04 -6.25
N LEU A 25 -10.46 4.47 -5.04
CA LEU A 25 -10.09 3.56 -3.96
C LEU A 25 -11.26 2.68 -3.53
N ALA A 26 -12.45 3.27 -3.39
CA ALA A 26 -13.66 2.55 -3.04
C ALA A 26 -14.12 1.56 -4.13
N SER A 27 -13.79 1.81 -5.40
CA SER A 27 -14.17 0.92 -6.52
C SER A 27 -13.09 -0.11 -6.83
N ASP A 28 -11.93 0.32 -7.28
CA ASP A 28 -10.95 -0.52 -7.95
C ASP A 28 -9.85 -0.96 -6.99
N ALA A 29 -9.31 -0.05 -6.17
CA ALA A 29 -8.33 -0.44 -5.17
C ALA A 29 -8.93 -1.39 -4.12
N GLY A 30 -10.21 -1.21 -3.77
CA GLY A 30 -10.98 -2.13 -2.93
C GLY A 30 -11.13 -3.54 -3.51
N ARG A 31 -10.79 -3.75 -4.79
CA ARG A 31 -10.76 -5.07 -5.44
C ARG A 31 -9.38 -5.72 -5.44
N LEU A 32 -8.36 -5.08 -4.87
CA LEU A 32 -7.06 -5.72 -4.70
C LEU A 32 -7.24 -7.05 -3.96
N PRO A 33 -6.66 -8.15 -4.47
CA PRO A 33 -6.81 -9.44 -3.84
C PRO A 33 -6.17 -9.40 -2.46
N ALA A 34 -6.90 -9.91 -1.47
CA ALA A 34 -6.39 -10.04 -0.12
C ALA A 34 -5.23 -11.05 -0.10
N LEU A 35 -4.13 -10.67 0.53
CA LEU A 35 -3.03 -11.58 0.86
C LEU A 35 -3.24 -12.11 2.28
N PRO A 36 -3.07 -13.42 2.54
CA PRO A 36 -3.30 -13.95 3.88
C PRO A 36 -2.35 -13.31 4.90
N GLY A 37 -2.93 -12.70 5.94
CA GLY A 37 -2.19 -11.98 6.98
C GLY A 37 -1.69 -10.61 6.59
N TRP A 38 -2.19 -10.05 5.49
CA TRP A 38 -1.96 -8.66 5.07
C TRP A 38 -3.28 -7.91 5.03
N ARG A 39 -3.24 -6.64 5.43
CA ARG A 39 -4.35 -5.70 5.31
C ARG A 39 -3.80 -4.37 4.83
N ILE A 40 -4.46 -3.80 3.83
CA ILE A 40 -4.13 -2.46 3.32
C ILE A 40 -5.27 -1.53 3.71
N ALA A 41 -4.94 -0.41 4.35
CA ALA A 41 -5.87 0.66 4.66
C ALA A 41 -5.35 1.96 4.04
N LEU A 42 -6.25 2.76 3.49
CA LEU A 42 -5.95 4.09 3.00
C LEU A 42 -6.56 5.10 3.97
N LEU A 43 -5.70 5.98 4.45
CA LEU A 43 -5.99 6.93 5.50
C LEU A 43 -5.90 8.34 4.93
N ARG A 44 -6.74 9.24 5.42
CA ARG A 44 -6.67 10.68 5.13
C ARG A 44 -6.30 11.42 6.40
N GLY A 45 -5.39 12.38 6.29
CA GLY A 45 -5.04 13.26 7.40
C GLY A 45 -6.19 14.20 7.74
N GLU A 46 -6.70 14.10 8.97
CA GLU A 46 -7.80 14.96 9.44
C GLU A 46 -7.31 16.16 10.28
N ARG A 47 -6.12 16.06 10.89
CA ARG A 47 -5.53 17.11 11.74
C ARG A 47 -3.99 17.11 11.66
N GLY A 48 -3.36 18.22 12.03
CA GLY A 48 -1.90 18.39 12.07
C GLY A 48 -1.34 18.95 10.76
N ASP A 49 -0.08 18.66 10.47
CA ASP A 49 0.62 19.23 9.31
C ASP A 49 0.24 18.57 7.98
N HIS A 50 -0.32 17.35 8.04
CA HIS A 50 -0.66 16.53 6.87
C HIS A 50 -2.18 16.49 6.58
N VAL A 51 -2.91 17.56 6.92
CA VAL A 51 -4.36 17.64 6.68
C VAL A 51 -4.67 17.55 5.19
N GLY A 52 -5.55 16.63 4.82
CA GLY A 52 -5.96 16.37 3.43
C GLY A 52 -4.98 15.51 2.63
N GLU A 53 -3.82 15.18 3.19
CA GLU A 53 -2.88 14.23 2.59
C GLU A 53 -3.32 12.79 2.86
N TYR A 54 -2.81 11.85 2.05
CA TYR A 54 -3.16 10.44 2.15
C TYR A 54 -1.97 9.59 2.58
N LEU A 55 -2.27 8.48 3.26
CA LEU A 55 -1.28 7.49 3.68
C LEU A 55 -1.83 6.08 3.39
N ALA A 56 -1.02 5.23 2.77
CA ALA A 56 -1.23 3.79 2.72
C ALA A 56 -0.60 3.15 3.96
N LEU A 57 -1.44 2.48 4.76
CA LEU A 57 -1.03 1.61 5.84
C LEU A 57 -1.12 0.16 5.36
N VAL A 58 -0.02 -0.55 5.44
CA VAL A 58 0.05 -1.99 5.22
C VAL A 58 0.28 -2.64 6.57
N GLU A 59 -0.71 -3.36 7.09
CA GLU A 59 -0.56 -4.19 8.29
C GLU A 59 -0.26 -5.62 7.87
N ILE A 60 0.77 -6.22 8.45
CA ILE A 60 1.15 -7.62 8.21
C ILE A 60 1.26 -8.34 9.55
N ASP A 61 0.58 -9.48 9.68
CA ASP A 61 0.46 -10.21 10.94
C ASP A 61 1.81 -10.68 11.50
N SER A 62 2.80 -10.96 10.63
CA SER A 62 4.12 -11.40 11.05
C SER A 62 5.19 -11.27 9.96
N VAL A 63 6.47 -11.46 10.35
CA VAL A 63 7.61 -11.58 9.43
C VAL A 63 7.40 -12.73 8.46
N GLU A 64 6.91 -13.88 8.91
CA GLU A 64 6.67 -15.05 8.06
C GLU A 64 5.57 -14.77 7.03
N ALA A 65 4.52 -14.04 7.41
CA ALA A 65 3.47 -13.64 6.47
C ALA A 65 3.99 -12.66 5.41
N ARG A 66 4.92 -11.78 5.77
CA ARG A 66 5.62 -10.89 4.83
C ARG A 66 6.53 -11.69 3.90
N ASP A 67 7.40 -12.51 4.45
CA ASP A 67 8.44 -13.26 3.71
C ASP A 67 7.86 -14.33 2.79
N ARG A 68 6.65 -14.84 3.07
CA ARG A 68 5.94 -15.75 2.17
C ARG A 68 5.63 -15.10 0.81
N VAL A 69 5.45 -13.78 0.78
CA VAL A 69 5.02 -13.03 -0.39
C VAL A 69 6.14 -12.14 -0.95
N SER A 70 6.82 -11.39 -0.08
CA SER A 70 7.76 -10.33 -0.45
C SER A 70 8.96 -10.29 0.53
N PRO A 71 9.83 -11.32 0.52
CA PRO A 71 10.92 -11.47 1.49
C PRO A 71 12.00 -10.39 1.39
N ASN A 72 12.28 -9.88 0.18
CA ASN A 72 13.25 -8.82 -0.05
C ASN A 72 12.59 -7.49 -0.47
N GLY A 73 11.28 -7.38 -0.23
CA GLY A 73 10.49 -6.20 -0.59
C GLY A 73 9.97 -6.16 -2.04
N GLY A 74 10.41 -7.09 -2.89
CA GLY A 74 9.82 -7.35 -4.20
C GLY A 74 8.76 -8.45 -4.15
N PHE A 75 7.62 -8.23 -4.81
CA PHE A 75 6.57 -9.26 -4.97
C PHE A 75 6.91 -10.27 -6.07
N ASP A 76 7.90 -10.02 -6.92
CA ASP A 76 8.33 -10.93 -7.99
C ASP A 76 9.19 -12.09 -7.51
N ASP A 77 9.71 -12.03 -6.28
CA ASP A 77 10.56 -13.04 -5.66
C ASP A 77 9.84 -14.38 -5.46
N THR A 78 8.55 -14.36 -5.10
CA THR A 78 7.80 -15.56 -4.71
C THR A 78 6.69 -15.90 -5.71
N ALA A 79 6.25 -17.16 -5.71
CA ALA A 79 5.13 -17.57 -6.56
C ALA A 79 3.82 -16.88 -6.14
N GLU A 80 3.57 -16.72 -4.83
CA GLU A 80 2.40 -16.03 -4.31
C GLU A 80 2.42 -14.54 -4.67
N GLY A 81 3.56 -13.87 -4.51
CA GLY A 81 3.72 -12.47 -4.88
C GLY A 81 3.53 -12.23 -6.38
N ARG A 82 4.09 -13.09 -7.24
CA ARG A 82 3.87 -13.01 -8.70
C ARG A 82 2.40 -13.20 -9.08
N ALA A 83 1.72 -14.15 -8.43
CA ALA A 83 0.29 -14.37 -8.66
C ALA A 83 -0.55 -13.17 -8.23
N TRP A 84 -0.19 -12.54 -7.11
CA TRP A 84 -0.82 -11.30 -6.66
C TRP A 84 -0.57 -10.15 -7.63
N LEU A 85 0.68 -9.93 -8.06
CA LEU A 85 1.05 -8.90 -9.04
C LEU A 85 0.30 -9.05 -10.36
N ALA A 86 0.08 -10.28 -10.83
CA ALA A 86 -0.66 -10.52 -12.07
C ALA A 86 -2.11 -10.00 -12.01
N VAL A 87 -2.72 -9.98 -10.82
CA VAL A 87 -4.08 -9.47 -10.60
C VAL A 87 -4.06 -7.99 -10.20
N ALA A 88 -3.12 -7.59 -9.34
CA ALA A 88 -3.00 -6.24 -8.82
C ALA A 88 -2.43 -5.25 -9.84
N GLY A 89 -1.60 -5.70 -10.78
CA GLY A 89 -0.88 -4.88 -11.76
C GLY A 89 -1.76 -3.84 -12.46
N PRO A 90 -2.88 -4.23 -13.11
CA PRO A 90 -3.77 -3.27 -13.76
C PRO A 90 -4.39 -2.22 -12.81
N ILE A 91 -4.59 -2.57 -11.54
CA ILE A 91 -5.09 -1.64 -10.51
C ILE A 91 -3.98 -0.68 -10.08
N LEU A 92 -2.76 -1.19 -9.88
CA LEU A 92 -1.58 -0.38 -9.55
C LEU A 92 -1.21 0.59 -10.69
N GLU A 93 -1.33 0.15 -11.95
CA GLU A 93 -1.17 1.01 -13.13
C GLU A 93 -2.17 2.16 -13.15
N ARG A 94 -3.43 1.90 -12.79
CA ARG A 94 -4.43 2.97 -12.65
C ARG A 94 -4.13 3.88 -11.48
N TRP A 95 -3.66 3.33 -10.37
CA TRP A 95 -3.24 4.11 -9.20
C TRP A 95 -2.13 5.10 -9.58
N LEU A 96 -1.17 4.72 -10.42
CA LEU A 96 -0.13 5.65 -10.94
C LEU A 96 -0.68 6.89 -11.64
N GLY A 97 -1.92 6.85 -12.14
CA GLY A 97 -2.62 8.02 -12.67
C GLY A 97 -3.06 9.04 -11.60
N TYR A 98 -3.18 8.61 -10.34
CA TYR A 98 -3.63 9.43 -9.22
C TYR A 98 -2.49 9.95 -8.36
N VAL A 99 -1.42 9.17 -8.17
CA VAL A 99 -0.29 9.53 -7.28
C VAL A 99 0.96 9.90 -8.06
N VAL A 100 1.79 10.77 -7.48
CA VAL A 100 3.08 11.20 -8.05
C VAL A 100 4.08 10.05 -8.03
N HIS A 101 4.16 9.36 -6.88
CA HIS A 101 5.09 8.25 -6.63
C HIS A 101 4.36 7.03 -6.07
N LEU A 102 4.87 5.85 -6.40
CA LEU A 102 4.52 4.58 -5.76
C LEU A 102 5.61 4.15 -4.77
N PRO A 103 5.24 3.87 -3.52
CA PRO A 103 6.16 3.31 -2.52
C PRO A 103 6.75 1.98 -3.00
N GLY A 104 8.08 1.86 -2.94
CA GLY A 104 8.80 0.66 -3.37
C GLY A 104 9.05 0.54 -4.86
N VAL A 105 8.59 1.52 -5.65
CA VAL A 105 8.92 1.64 -7.08
C VAL A 105 9.82 2.85 -7.30
N ASP A 106 9.32 4.05 -7.02
CA ASP A 106 10.03 5.32 -7.21
C ASP A 106 9.98 6.24 -5.99
N ALA A 107 9.28 5.84 -4.92
CA ALA A 107 9.38 6.43 -3.58
C ALA A 107 10.02 5.46 -2.57
N PRO A 108 10.72 5.99 -1.55
CA PRO A 108 11.16 5.19 -0.41
C PRO A 108 9.99 4.47 0.26
N TYR A 109 10.26 3.26 0.75
CA TYR A 109 9.34 2.49 1.56
C TYR A 109 10.12 1.79 2.67
N THR A 110 9.44 1.52 3.77
CA THR A 110 10.01 0.84 4.93
C THR A 110 8.92 0.02 5.60
N ASP A 111 9.27 -1.21 5.96
CA ASP A 111 8.50 -2.06 6.85
C ASP A 111 9.02 -1.88 8.29
N TYR A 112 8.12 -1.53 9.21
CA TYR A 112 8.40 -1.31 10.62
C TYR A 112 7.87 -2.48 11.43
N GLN A 113 8.74 -3.16 12.17
CA GLN A 113 8.30 -4.17 13.12
C GLN A 113 7.84 -3.52 14.42
N GLU A 114 6.66 -3.92 14.89
CA GLU A 114 6.13 -3.57 16.19
C GLU A 114 7.01 -4.12 17.31
N VAL A 115 7.45 -3.22 18.20
CA VAL A 115 8.32 -3.56 19.35
C VAL A 115 7.54 -3.47 20.68
N VAL A 116 6.44 -2.71 20.70
CA VAL A 116 5.58 -2.46 21.87
C VAL A 116 4.14 -2.35 21.37
N ASP A 117 3.18 -2.87 22.14
CA ASP A 117 1.72 -2.77 21.97
C ASP A 117 1.15 -1.76 22.98
#